data_AF-A0A0A7EHT1-F1
#
_entry.id   AF-A0A0A7EHT1-F1
#
_cell.length_a   1.000
_cell.length_b   1.000
_cell.length_c   1.000
_cell.angle_alpha   90.00
_cell.angle_beta   90.00
_cell.angle_gamma   90.00
#
_symmetry.space_group_name_H-M   'P 1'
#
loop_
_entity.id
_entity.type
_entity.pdbx_description
1 polymer ?
#
loop_
_entity_poly.entity_id
_entity_poly.type
_entity_poly.pdbx_seq_one_letter_code
_entity_poly.pdbx_strand_id
1 'polypeptide(L)'
;MKRYFTLTFIAYLLSIFSAFALDTDNDKVLDQYDLSPQQKAKSFAKTDAYLVQLSGVYSDSIASGRYRYGDEVIISGNQLSNLANPIIVIYQHNNIFNFLPITNTLDGLSFKLDVPKSKYSLFIYDNDQKTNELKLEPFAANTPLIFGETSVTLEKGKSVSLAGIGFNKDSKVVLGSLKIVPKSFSTTRLVFDVPYNAAGLQLYIENKDLKGNIIKVSY
;
A
#
# COMPACT_ATOMS: atom_id res chain seq x y z
N MET A 1 41.10 24.10 38.86
CA MET A 1 40.23 22.92 38.95
C MET A 1 39.29 22.94 37.75
N LYS A 2 39.64 22.25 36.65
CA LYS A 2 38.87 22.29 35.38
C LYS A 2 37.81 21.18 35.41
N ARG A 3 36.53 21.55 35.30
CA ARG A 3 35.42 20.61 35.12
C ARG A 3 35.19 20.42 33.63
N TYR A 4 35.34 19.19 33.14
CA TYR A 4 34.94 18.80 31.79
C TYR A 4 33.51 18.28 31.86
N PHE A 5 32.61 18.89 31.09
CA PHE A 5 31.29 18.35 30.80
C PHE A 5 31.44 17.27 29.73
N THR A 6 31.13 16.03 30.07
CA THR A 6 30.98 14.95 29.09
C THR A 6 29.53 14.94 28.64
N LEU A 7 29.27 15.42 27.42
CA LEU A 7 28.00 15.22 26.72
C LEU A 7 28.02 13.80 26.14
N THR A 8 27.17 12.91 26.66
CA THR A 8 26.99 11.58 26.05
C THR A 8 25.88 11.68 25.00
N PHE A 9 26.26 11.76 23.73
CA PHE A 9 25.35 11.56 22.60
C PHE A 9 25.09 10.06 22.46
N ILE A 10 23.88 9.59 22.78
CA ILE A 10 23.44 8.24 22.42
C ILE A 10 22.91 8.31 20.98
N ALA A 11 23.75 7.89 20.04
CA ALA A 11 23.31 7.65 18.67
C ALA A 11 22.52 6.33 18.63
N TYR A 12 21.20 6.43 18.36
CA TYR A 12 20.41 5.30 17.90
C TYR A 12 20.93 4.89 16.51
N LEU A 13 21.75 3.86 16.43
CA LEU A 13 22.06 3.22 15.16
C LEU A 13 20.91 2.27 14.80
N LEU A 14 20.14 2.63 13.78
CA LEU A 14 19.37 1.68 12.99
C LEU A 14 20.36 0.68 12.38
N SER A 15 20.35 -0.56 12.86
CA SER A 15 21.11 -1.64 12.24
C SER A 15 20.32 -2.20 11.06
N ILE A 16 20.70 -1.81 9.85
CA ILE A 16 20.37 -2.53 8.62
C ILE A 16 21.27 -3.76 8.59
N PHE A 17 20.81 -4.88 9.14
CA PHE A 17 21.45 -6.18 8.90
C PHE A 17 20.77 -6.85 7.71
N SER A 18 21.34 -6.67 6.53
CA SER A 18 21.23 -7.69 5.47
C SER A 18 22.26 -8.78 5.77
N ALA A 19 22.04 -9.53 6.86
CA ALA A 19 22.53 -10.91 6.88
C ALA A 19 21.77 -11.64 5.77
N PHE A 20 22.42 -12.53 5.03
CA PHE A 20 21.72 -13.44 4.12
C PHE A 20 20.77 -14.28 4.97
N ALA A 21 19.54 -13.80 5.13
CA ALA A 21 18.55 -14.49 5.92
C ALA A 21 18.29 -15.82 5.20
N LEU A 22 18.48 -16.90 5.94
CA LEU A 22 18.36 -18.24 5.43
C LEU A 22 16.86 -18.58 5.30
N ASP A 23 16.52 -19.35 4.28
CA ASP A 23 15.21 -19.96 4.03
C ASP A 23 15.53 -21.43 3.74
N THR A 24 15.74 -22.20 4.81
CA THR A 24 16.35 -23.55 4.73
C THR A 24 15.44 -24.53 4.00
N ASP A 25 14.13 -24.45 4.22
CA ASP A 25 13.14 -25.36 3.62
C ASP A 25 12.51 -24.83 2.31
N ASN A 26 12.88 -23.61 1.92
CA ASN A 26 12.43 -22.90 0.72
C ASN A 26 10.94 -22.55 0.70
N ASP A 27 10.30 -22.33 1.85
CA ASP A 27 8.88 -21.97 1.94
C ASP A 27 8.60 -20.45 1.88
N LYS A 28 9.66 -19.64 1.81
CA LYS A 28 9.68 -18.15 1.76
C LYS A 28 9.53 -17.48 3.13
N VAL A 29 9.46 -18.23 4.21
CA VAL A 29 9.60 -17.73 5.57
C VAL A 29 11.07 -17.80 5.93
N LEU A 30 11.67 -16.67 6.29
CA LEU A 30 13.07 -16.68 6.71
C LEU A 30 13.19 -17.38 8.06
N ASP A 31 14.24 -18.20 8.24
CA ASP A 31 14.47 -19.06 9.41
C ASP A 31 14.36 -18.32 10.76
N GLN A 32 14.66 -17.02 10.80
CA GLN A 32 14.53 -16.19 12.02
C GLN A 32 13.07 -15.92 12.45
N TYR A 33 12.13 -16.11 11.54
CA TYR A 33 10.68 -15.95 11.73
C TYR A 33 9.95 -17.29 11.66
N ASP A 34 10.64 -18.36 11.31
CA ASP A 34 10.10 -19.71 11.20
C ASP A 34 10.27 -20.45 12.53
N LEU A 35 9.20 -21.10 13.01
CA LEU A 35 9.27 -21.89 14.25
C LEU A 35 9.90 -23.26 13.98
N SER A 36 9.76 -23.76 12.76
CA SER A 36 10.27 -25.04 12.29
C SER A 36 11.07 -24.88 10.99
N PRO A 37 12.27 -24.24 10.99
CA PRO A 37 13.06 -23.89 9.78
C PRO A 37 13.41 -25.02 8.80
N GLN A 38 13.13 -26.27 9.16
CA GLN A 38 13.38 -27.45 8.33
C GLN A 38 12.09 -28.05 7.75
N GLN A 39 10.93 -27.45 8.02
CA GLN A 39 9.61 -28.00 7.70
C GLN A 39 8.70 -26.93 7.10
N LYS A 40 8.36 -27.13 5.82
CA LYS A 40 7.52 -26.20 5.08
C LYS A 40 6.21 -25.89 5.80
N ALA A 41 5.87 -24.60 5.86
CA ALA A 41 4.58 -24.15 6.35
C ALA A 41 3.42 -24.82 5.61
N LYS A 42 2.45 -25.29 6.39
CA LYS A 42 1.22 -25.91 5.88
C LYS A 42 0.19 -24.83 5.58
N SER A 43 -0.73 -25.08 4.67
CA SER A 43 -1.86 -24.15 4.51
C SER A 43 -2.78 -24.22 5.73
N PHE A 44 -3.32 -23.06 6.14
CA PHE A 44 -4.50 -23.01 7.01
C PHE A 44 -5.65 -23.82 6.41
N ALA A 45 -6.55 -24.35 7.26
CA ALA A 45 -7.79 -24.91 6.74
C ALA A 45 -8.64 -23.78 6.14
N LYS A 46 -9.49 -24.11 5.17
CA LYS A 46 -10.29 -23.11 4.43
C LYS A 46 -11.21 -22.25 5.34
N THR A 47 -11.53 -22.74 6.53
CA THR A 47 -12.36 -22.06 7.54
C THR A 47 -11.59 -21.09 8.43
N ASP A 48 -10.25 -21.11 8.36
CA ASP A 48 -9.39 -20.41 9.29
C ASP A 48 -8.98 -19.04 8.70
N ALA A 49 -7.78 -18.58 9.02
CA ALA A 49 -7.25 -17.31 8.52
C ALA A 49 -7.09 -17.31 7.00
N TYR A 50 -7.67 -16.31 6.33
CA TYR A 50 -7.51 -16.11 4.89
C TYR A 50 -7.53 -14.63 4.52
N LEU A 51 -6.82 -14.31 3.43
CA LEU A 51 -6.66 -12.96 2.93
C LEU A 51 -7.72 -12.62 1.89
N VAL A 52 -8.29 -11.42 2.00
CA VAL A 52 -9.28 -10.88 1.05
C VAL A 52 -8.65 -9.80 0.19
N GLN A 53 -8.03 -8.79 0.81
CA GLN A 53 -7.56 -7.60 0.08
C GLN A 53 -6.43 -6.86 0.80
N LEU A 54 -5.71 -6.04 0.03
CA LEU A 54 -4.86 -4.97 0.53
C LEU A 54 -5.52 -3.60 0.29
N SER A 55 -5.36 -2.70 1.24
CA SER A 55 -5.84 -1.32 1.15
C SER A 55 -4.73 -0.35 1.55
N GLY A 56 -4.68 0.83 0.92
CA GLY A 56 -3.79 1.90 1.37
C GLY A 56 -4.34 2.57 2.62
N VAL A 57 -3.48 2.86 3.59
CA VAL A 57 -3.82 3.59 4.82
C VAL A 57 -3.34 5.02 4.67
N TYR A 58 -4.28 5.96 4.69
CA TYR A 58 -4.01 7.39 4.55
C TYR A 58 -4.70 8.16 5.68
N SER A 59 -4.22 9.36 5.99
CA SER A 59 -4.61 10.16 7.17
C SER A 59 -6.13 10.19 7.44
N ASP A 60 -6.93 10.27 6.37
CA ASP A 60 -8.38 10.45 6.47
C ASP A 60 -9.17 9.34 5.75
N SER A 61 -8.52 8.27 5.30
CA SER A 61 -9.21 7.20 4.55
C SER A 61 -8.43 5.90 4.43
N ILE A 62 -9.14 4.78 4.43
CA ILE A 62 -8.65 3.50 3.94
C ILE A 62 -9.15 3.30 2.50
N ALA A 63 -8.23 3.12 1.55
CA ALA A 63 -8.58 2.99 0.14
C ALA A 63 -8.39 1.54 -0.35
N SER A 64 -9.50 0.80 -0.40
CA SER A 64 -9.54 -0.60 -0.84
C SER A 64 -8.95 -0.76 -2.25
N GLY A 65 -7.96 -1.65 -2.39
CA GLY A 65 -7.29 -1.92 -3.66
C GLY A 65 -6.49 -0.75 -4.23
N ARG A 66 -6.33 0.36 -3.49
CA ARG A 66 -5.62 1.57 -3.93
C ARG A 66 -4.47 1.87 -2.98
N TYR A 67 -3.32 1.26 -3.26
CA TYR A 67 -2.10 1.38 -2.45
C TYR A 67 -0.87 1.59 -3.32
N ARG A 68 0.19 2.18 -2.75
CA ARG A 68 1.47 2.44 -3.44
C ARG A 68 2.62 1.76 -2.72
N TYR A 69 3.73 1.54 -3.43
CA TYR A 69 4.99 1.24 -2.76
C TYR A 69 5.39 2.38 -1.82
N GLY A 70 5.94 2.00 -0.65
CA GLY A 70 6.44 2.91 0.37
C GLY A 70 5.38 3.43 1.34
N ASP A 71 4.09 3.27 1.03
CA ASP A 71 2.99 3.68 1.92
C ASP A 71 2.71 2.61 2.99
N GLU A 72 2.02 3.02 4.05
CA GLU A 72 1.37 2.08 4.95
C GLU A 72 0.15 1.45 4.25
N VAL A 73 0.01 0.15 4.43
CA VAL A 73 -1.09 -0.65 3.89
C VAL A 73 -1.66 -1.52 5.00
N ILE A 74 -2.93 -1.89 4.84
CA ILE A 74 -3.62 -2.83 5.71
C ILE A 74 -4.09 -4.04 4.91
N ILE A 75 -3.79 -5.22 5.44
CA ILE A 75 -4.26 -6.51 4.95
C ILE A 75 -5.54 -6.82 5.70
N SER A 76 -6.65 -7.00 4.98
CA SER A 76 -7.90 -7.46 5.57
C SER A 76 -8.26 -8.86 5.08
N GLY A 77 -8.97 -9.58 5.95
CA GLY A 77 -9.23 -10.99 5.80
C GLY A 77 -10.08 -11.52 6.95
N ASN A 78 -10.28 -12.83 6.98
CA ASN A 78 -11.01 -13.49 8.05
C ASN A 78 -10.05 -14.01 9.12
N GLN A 79 -10.47 -13.96 10.39
CA GLN A 79 -9.73 -14.49 11.54
C GLN A 79 -8.26 -14.04 11.68
N LEU A 80 -7.86 -12.94 11.04
CA LEU A 80 -6.49 -12.42 11.14
C LEU A 80 -6.13 -11.96 12.55
N SER A 81 -7.11 -11.47 13.31
CA SER A 81 -6.97 -11.09 14.72
C SER A 81 -6.64 -12.26 15.65
N ASN A 82 -6.86 -13.50 15.20
CA ASN A 82 -6.61 -14.70 16.01
C ASN A 82 -5.17 -15.22 15.84
N LEU A 83 -4.40 -14.66 14.91
CA LEU A 83 -3.02 -15.04 14.68
C LEU A 83 -2.14 -14.58 15.85
N ALA A 84 -1.31 -15.48 16.36
CA ALA A 84 -0.55 -15.24 17.58
C ALA A 84 0.68 -14.37 17.31
N ASN A 85 1.47 -14.73 16.30
CA ASN A 85 2.72 -14.08 15.90
C ASN A 85 2.77 -13.96 14.36
N PRO A 86 1.83 -13.23 13.74
CA PRO A 86 1.75 -13.18 12.29
C PRO A 86 2.97 -12.51 11.66
N ILE A 87 3.50 -13.15 10.62
CA ILE A 87 4.58 -12.66 9.77
C ILE A 87 4.02 -12.43 8.37
N ILE A 88 4.17 -11.21 7.87
CA ILE A 88 3.73 -10.86 6.52
C ILE A 88 4.87 -11.21 5.57
N VAL A 89 4.63 -12.12 4.64
CA VAL A 89 5.62 -12.60 3.69
C VAL A 89 5.31 -12.06 2.31
N ILE A 90 6.23 -11.30 1.74
CA ILE A 90 6.17 -10.79 0.37
C ILE A 90 7.32 -11.39 -0.42
N TYR A 91 7.03 -11.97 -1.58
CA TYR A 91 8.07 -12.62 -2.36
C TYR A 91 7.84 -12.57 -3.87
N GLN A 92 8.96 -12.65 -4.60
CA GLN A 92 8.99 -12.89 -6.04
C GLN A 92 10.21 -13.76 -6.35
N HIS A 93 9.97 -15.00 -6.77
CA HIS A 93 11.03 -16.01 -6.91
C HIS A 93 11.85 -16.12 -5.60
N ASN A 94 13.14 -15.76 -5.63
CA ASN A 94 14.04 -15.81 -4.49
C ASN A 94 14.21 -14.46 -3.77
N ASN A 95 13.53 -13.41 -4.23
CA ASN A 95 13.48 -12.14 -3.49
C ASN A 95 12.39 -12.28 -2.43
N ILE A 96 12.79 -12.33 -1.16
CA ILE A 96 11.93 -12.61 -0.02
C ILE A 96 12.02 -11.45 0.96
N PHE A 97 10.87 -11.00 1.46
CA PHE A 97 10.74 -9.94 2.44
C PHE A 97 9.72 -10.36 3.50
N ASN A 98 10.16 -10.46 4.75
CA ASN A 98 9.30 -10.79 5.89
C ASN A 98 9.16 -9.55 6.77
N PHE A 99 7.93 -9.19 7.09
CA PHE A 99 7.59 -8.03 7.89
C PHE A 99 6.82 -8.45 9.13
N LEU A 100 7.20 -7.86 10.26
CA LEU A 100 6.33 -7.82 11.42
C LEU A 100 5.24 -6.76 11.17
N PRO A 101 3.97 -7.03 11.51
CA PRO A 101 2.94 -6.03 11.42
C PRO A 101 3.21 -4.88 12.40
N ILE A 102 2.87 -3.66 11.98
CA ILE A 102 2.84 -2.47 12.83
C ILE A 102 1.65 -2.57 13.78
N THR A 103 0.50 -3.01 13.28
CA THR A 103 -0.71 -3.25 14.07
C THR A 103 -1.33 -4.60 13.71
N ASN A 104 -1.89 -5.28 14.72
CA ASN A 104 -2.74 -6.45 14.56
C ASN A 104 -4.08 -6.15 15.25
N THR A 105 -5.09 -5.83 14.46
CA THR A 105 -6.41 -5.41 14.96
C THR A 105 -7.51 -6.24 14.28
N LEU A 106 -8.75 -6.08 14.74
CA LEU A 106 -9.92 -6.64 14.05
C LEU A 106 -10.04 -6.15 12.60
N ASP A 107 -9.53 -4.95 12.31
CA ASP A 107 -9.58 -4.35 10.98
C ASP A 107 -8.52 -4.94 10.03
N GLY A 108 -7.54 -5.66 10.57
CA GLY A 108 -6.49 -6.34 9.81
C GLY A 108 -5.10 -6.16 10.37
N LEU A 109 -4.11 -6.55 9.56
CA LEU A 109 -2.69 -6.35 9.83
C LEU A 109 -2.17 -5.16 9.03
N SER A 110 -1.64 -4.12 9.68
CA SER A 110 -1.00 -3.00 8.97
C SER A 110 0.52 -3.16 8.91
N PHE A 111 1.12 -2.72 7.81
CA PHE A 111 2.57 -2.69 7.62
C PHE A 111 2.95 -1.67 6.55
N LYS A 112 4.24 -1.31 6.47
CA LYS A 112 4.75 -0.44 5.41
C LYS A 112 5.19 -1.29 4.21
N LEU A 113 4.63 -1.04 3.02
CA LEU A 113 4.97 -1.76 1.79
C LEU A 113 6.30 -1.27 1.21
N ASP A 114 7.39 -1.48 1.96
CA ASP A 114 8.74 -1.00 1.64
C ASP A 114 9.56 -2.09 0.93
N VAL A 115 9.16 -2.39 -0.30
CA VAL A 115 9.85 -3.36 -1.18
C VAL A 115 10.18 -2.71 -2.53
N PRO A 116 11.27 -3.12 -3.22
CA PRO A 116 11.57 -2.63 -4.56
C PRO A 116 10.42 -2.89 -5.54
N LYS A 117 10.20 -2.02 -6.52
CA LYS A 117 9.08 -2.18 -7.48
C LYS A 117 9.17 -3.50 -8.27
N SER A 118 8.21 -4.40 -8.07
CA SER A 118 8.08 -5.65 -8.82
C SER A 118 6.70 -6.35 -8.65
N LYS A 119 6.46 -7.42 -9.40
CA LYS A 119 5.22 -8.24 -9.29
C LYS A 119 5.41 -9.31 -8.21
N TYR A 120 4.87 -9.04 -7.02
CA TYR A 120 5.00 -9.92 -5.85
C TYR A 120 3.72 -10.71 -5.56
N SER A 121 3.89 -11.81 -4.86
CA SER A 121 2.84 -12.47 -4.06
C SER A 121 3.02 -12.12 -2.59
N LEU A 122 1.92 -12.17 -1.83
CA LEU A 122 1.88 -11.97 -0.39
C LEU A 122 1.10 -13.11 0.27
N PHE A 123 1.58 -13.62 1.41
CA PHE A 123 0.80 -14.43 2.35
C PHE A 123 1.12 -14.03 3.80
N ILE A 124 0.30 -14.48 4.75
CA ILE A 124 0.63 -14.39 6.18
C ILE A 124 1.03 -15.77 6.67
N TYR A 125 2.14 -15.82 7.40
CA TYR A 125 2.62 -16.98 8.14
C TYR A 125 2.33 -16.82 9.63
N ASP A 126 1.88 -17.87 10.31
CA ASP A 126 1.76 -17.95 11.77
C ASP A 126 1.78 -19.42 12.20
N ASN A 127 2.59 -19.75 13.22
CA ASN A 127 2.65 -21.09 13.81
C ASN A 127 2.77 -22.27 12.81
N ASP A 128 3.78 -22.26 11.93
CA ASP A 128 4.01 -23.27 10.88
C ASP A 128 2.85 -23.38 9.86
N GLN A 129 1.96 -22.38 9.81
CA GLN A 129 0.85 -22.31 8.88
C GLN A 129 0.89 -21.02 8.05
N LYS A 130 0.33 -21.09 6.84
CA LYS A 130 0.20 -19.94 5.94
C LYS A 130 -1.17 -19.80 5.32
N THR A 131 -1.56 -18.55 5.06
CA THR A 131 -2.81 -18.21 4.37
C THR A 131 -2.75 -18.52 2.89
N ASN A 132 -3.85 -18.27 2.18
CA ASN A 132 -3.81 -18.11 0.72
C ASN A 132 -2.90 -16.94 0.33
N GLU A 133 -2.47 -16.95 -0.94
CA GLU A 133 -1.68 -15.87 -1.51
C GLU A 133 -2.56 -14.78 -2.13
N LEU A 134 -2.13 -13.52 -1.98
CA LEU A 134 -2.61 -12.37 -2.73
C LEU A 134 -1.54 -11.89 -3.70
N LYS A 135 -1.92 -11.64 -4.95
CA LYS A 135 -1.05 -10.95 -5.92
C LYS A 135 -1.06 -9.46 -5.63
N LEU A 136 0.12 -8.85 -5.58
CA LEU A 136 0.26 -7.42 -5.32
C LEU A 136 0.27 -6.63 -6.63
N GLU A 137 -0.57 -5.61 -6.70
CA GLU A 137 -0.66 -4.66 -7.81
C GLU A 137 -0.59 -3.19 -7.32
N PRO A 138 0.47 -2.82 -6.57
CA PRO A 138 0.64 -1.46 -6.07
C PRO A 138 0.91 -0.46 -7.21
N PHE A 139 0.42 0.76 -7.02
CA PHE A 139 0.83 1.91 -7.81
C PHE A 139 2.27 2.32 -7.46
N ALA A 140 2.95 3.01 -8.38
CA ALA A 140 4.26 3.58 -8.09
C ALA A 140 4.17 4.58 -6.92
N ALA A 141 5.27 4.72 -6.16
CA ALA A 141 5.36 5.73 -5.12
C ALA A 141 5.01 7.12 -5.68
N ASN A 142 4.33 7.94 -4.89
CA ASN A 142 3.86 9.29 -5.26
C ASN A 142 2.86 9.36 -6.43
N THR A 143 2.37 8.23 -6.95
CA THR A 143 1.25 8.24 -7.91
C THR A 143 0.06 8.95 -7.30
N PRO A 144 -0.60 9.89 -8.01
CA PRO A 144 -1.83 10.49 -7.52
C PRO A 144 -2.95 9.44 -7.53
N LEU A 145 -3.63 9.26 -6.41
CA LEU A 145 -4.76 8.33 -6.32
C LEU A 145 -6.02 9.09 -5.96
N ILE A 146 -7.10 8.81 -6.68
CA ILE A 146 -8.45 9.27 -6.31
C ILE A 146 -9.02 8.26 -5.34
N PHE A 147 -9.65 8.73 -4.26
CA PHE A 147 -10.33 7.89 -3.26
C PHE A 147 -11.85 7.93 -3.42
N GLY A 148 -12.55 7.06 -2.69
CA GLY A 148 -13.99 6.95 -2.74
C GLY A 148 -14.46 6.25 -4.01
N GLU A 149 -15.40 6.88 -4.74
CA GLU A 149 -16.16 6.24 -5.81
C GLU A 149 -15.31 5.71 -6.97
N THR A 150 -15.82 4.68 -7.63
CA THR A 150 -15.27 4.13 -8.88
C THR A 150 -15.90 4.80 -10.11
N SER A 151 -16.87 5.69 -9.89
CA SER A 151 -17.58 6.49 -10.88
C SER A 151 -17.84 7.89 -10.34
N VAL A 152 -18.08 8.86 -11.22
CA VAL A 152 -18.55 10.20 -10.84
C VAL A 152 -19.48 10.73 -11.93
N THR A 153 -20.56 11.41 -11.52
CA THR A 153 -21.41 12.17 -12.44
C THR A 153 -20.92 13.61 -12.51
N LEU A 154 -20.62 14.10 -13.71
CA LEU A 154 -20.08 15.42 -13.96
C LEU A 154 -21.11 16.30 -14.67
N GLU A 155 -21.33 17.51 -14.16
CA GLU A 155 -22.12 18.52 -14.86
C GLU A 155 -21.18 19.52 -15.57
N LYS A 156 -21.42 19.74 -16.86
CA LYS A 156 -20.62 20.65 -17.71
C LYS A 156 -20.70 22.09 -17.20
N GLY A 157 -19.55 22.73 -17.08
CA GLY A 157 -19.41 24.10 -16.57
C GLY A 157 -19.44 24.21 -15.04
N LYS A 158 -19.58 23.10 -14.30
CA LYS A 158 -19.56 23.10 -12.83
C LYS A 158 -18.18 22.73 -12.28
N SER A 159 -17.89 23.24 -11.09
CA SER A 159 -16.72 22.83 -10.31
C SER A 159 -16.96 21.48 -9.65
N VAL A 160 -15.95 20.62 -9.67
CA VAL A 160 -15.94 19.31 -9.02
C VAL A 160 -14.74 19.20 -8.10
N SER A 161 -14.94 18.60 -6.92
CA SER A 161 -13.91 18.33 -5.93
C SER A 161 -13.65 16.82 -5.84
N LEU A 162 -12.40 16.41 -6.05
CA LEU A 162 -11.95 15.04 -5.87
C LEU A 162 -11.15 14.91 -4.57
N ALA A 163 -11.42 13.84 -3.83
CA ALA A 163 -10.62 13.41 -2.68
C ALA A 163 -9.61 12.35 -3.14
N GLY A 164 -8.44 12.32 -2.50
CA GLY A 164 -7.37 11.42 -2.91
C GLY A 164 -6.08 11.62 -2.11
N ILE A 165 -4.97 11.21 -2.71
CA ILE A 165 -3.63 11.50 -2.20
C ILE A 165 -2.65 11.73 -3.34
N GLY A 166 -1.56 12.45 -3.03
CA GLY A 166 -0.45 12.63 -3.95
C GLY A 166 -0.73 13.68 -5.00
N PHE A 167 -1.75 14.52 -4.84
CA PHE A 167 -1.96 15.67 -5.71
C PHE A 167 -0.90 16.75 -5.42
N ASN A 168 -0.42 17.42 -6.46
CA ASN A 168 0.64 18.42 -6.37
C ASN A 168 0.54 19.44 -7.52
N LYS A 169 1.51 20.35 -7.60
CA LYS A 169 1.53 21.44 -8.61
C LYS A 169 1.56 20.95 -10.06
N ASP A 170 2.03 19.73 -10.29
CA ASP A 170 2.12 19.12 -11.62
C ASP A 170 0.85 18.32 -11.95
N SER A 171 -0.11 18.22 -11.03
CA SER A 171 -1.36 17.49 -11.23
C SER A 171 -2.19 18.06 -12.37
N LYS A 172 -2.65 17.18 -13.25
CA LYS A 172 -3.65 17.45 -14.28
C LYS A 172 -4.80 16.44 -14.15
N VAL A 173 -6.02 16.92 -14.28
CA VAL A 173 -7.19 16.06 -14.45
C VAL A 173 -7.29 15.70 -15.92
N VAL A 174 -7.30 14.41 -16.22
CA VAL A 174 -7.47 13.93 -17.59
C VAL A 174 -8.87 13.39 -17.75
N LEU A 175 -9.64 13.97 -18.69
CA LEU A 175 -11.02 13.62 -19.00
C LEU A 175 -11.16 13.40 -20.51
N GLY A 176 -11.10 12.14 -20.95
CA GLY A 176 -10.97 11.81 -22.37
C GLY A 176 -9.64 12.34 -22.94
N SER A 177 -9.71 13.20 -23.97
CA SER A 177 -8.54 13.88 -24.56
C SER A 177 -8.18 15.19 -23.85
N LEU A 178 -9.02 15.67 -22.93
CA LEU A 178 -8.82 16.94 -22.25
C LEU A 178 -7.87 16.77 -21.07
N LYS A 179 -6.87 17.65 -20.98
CA LYS A 179 -6.03 17.82 -19.79
C LYS A 179 -6.38 19.14 -19.13
N ILE A 180 -7.00 19.07 -17.96
CA ILE A 180 -7.53 20.21 -17.22
C ILE A 180 -6.55 20.54 -16.10
N VAL A 181 -6.17 21.81 -16.01
CA VAL A 181 -5.39 22.32 -14.87
C VAL A 181 -6.36 22.53 -13.70
N PRO A 182 -6.09 21.97 -12.51
CA PRO A 182 -6.94 22.21 -11.35
C PRO A 182 -6.99 23.69 -10.99
N LYS A 183 -8.16 24.15 -10.56
CA LYS A 183 -8.35 25.49 -10.01
C LYS A 183 -7.64 25.65 -8.67
N SER A 184 -7.65 24.58 -7.87
CA SER A 184 -6.90 24.49 -6.62
C SER A 184 -6.58 23.04 -6.29
N PHE A 185 -5.53 22.83 -5.50
CA PHE A 185 -5.16 21.51 -4.98
C PHE A 185 -4.51 21.64 -3.60
N SER A 186 -4.66 20.60 -2.80
CA SER A 186 -3.81 20.22 -1.67
C SER A 186 -3.21 18.84 -1.97
N THR A 187 -2.49 18.24 -1.03
CA THR A 187 -2.00 16.85 -1.20
C THR A 187 -3.12 15.81 -1.23
N THR A 188 -4.31 16.15 -0.70
CA THR A 188 -5.44 15.21 -0.51
C THR A 188 -6.73 15.63 -1.21
N ARG A 189 -6.81 16.85 -1.73
CA ARG A 189 -7.98 17.33 -2.50
C ARG A 189 -7.57 18.08 -3.74
N LEU A 190 -8.39 17.97 -4.77
CA LEU A 190 -8.20 18.63 -6.05
C LEU A 190 -9.54 19.15 -6.56
N VAL A 191 -9.60 20.42 -6.95
CA VAL A 191 -10.81 21.05 -7.50
C VAL A 191 -10.56 21.50 -8.93
N PHE A 192 -11.47 21.19 -9.83
CA PHE A 192 -11.39 21.59 -11.24
C PHE A 192 -12.78 21.93 -11.79
N ASP A 193 -12.81 22.73 -12.86
CA ASP A 193 -14.05 23.04 -13.58
C ASP A 193 -14.20 22.08 -14.76
N VAL A 194 -15.39 21.47 -14.90
CA VAL A 194 -15.70 20.55 -16.00
C VAL A 194 -15.90 21.37 -17.27
N PRO A 195 -15.10 21.19 -18.33
CA PRO A 195 -15.26 21.96 -19.57
C PRO A 195 -16.61 21.68 -20.25
N TYR A 196 -17.19 22.70 -20.92
CA TYR A 196 -18.47 22.52 -21.65
C TYR A 196 -18.38 21.51 -22.80
N ASN A 197 -17.19 21.34 -23.37
CA ASN A 197 -16.90 20.36 -24.42
C ASN A 197 -16.44 18.99 -23.86
N ALA A 198 -16.55 18.75 -22.54
CA ALA A 198 -16.23 17.46 -21.95
C ALA A 198 -17.12 16.34 -22.54
N ALA A 199 -16.48 15.25 -22.94
CA ALA A 199 -17.14 14.05 -23.48
C ALA A 199 -16.48 12.74 -23.02
N GLY A 200 -15.44 12.81 -22.17
CA GLY A 200 -14.72 11.63 -21.70
C GLY A 200 -15.57 10.80 -20.74
N LEU A 201 -15.55 9.48 -20.90
CA LEU A 201 -16.23 8.50 -20.02
C LEU A 201 -15.31 7.96 -18.90
N GLN A 202 -14.08 8.47 -18.85
CA GLN A 202 -13.07 8.08 -17.89
C GLN A 202 -12.32 9.33 -17.41
N LEU A 203 -12.05 9.35 -16.10
CA LEU A 203 -11.28 10.38 -15.43
C LEU A 203 -10.12 9.74 -14.69
N TYR A 204 -8.94 10.35 -14.77
CA TYR A 204 -7.80 10.04 -13.90
C TYR A 204 -6.99 11.31 -13.63
N ILE A 205 -6.14 11.26 -12.61
CA ILE A 205 -5.15 12.31 -12.35
C ILE A 205 -3.78 11.83 -12.82
N GLU A 206 -2.99 12.71 -13.42
CA GLU A 206 -1.58 12.48 -13.71
C GLU A 206 -0.69 13.56 -13.08
N ASN A 207 0.51 13.20 -12.64
CA ASN A 207 1.56 14.13 -12.19
C ASN A 207 2.89 13.74 -12.84
N LYS A 208 3.63 14.67 -13.45
CA LYS A 208 5.03 14.50 -13.94
C LYS A 208 5.38 13.05 -14.34
N ASP A 209 4.53 12.45 -15.20
CA ASP A 209 4.64 11.10 -15.79
C ASP A 209 4.05 9.90 -15.01
N LEU A 210 3.40 10.12 -13.87
CA LEU A 210 2.65 9.09 -13.13
C LEU A 210 1.16 9.22 -13.38
N LYS A 211 0.55 8.15 -13.88
CA LYS A 211 -0.89 8.03 -14.07
C LYS A 211 -1.54 7.35 -12.86
N GLY A 212 -2.54 8.01 -12.30
CA GLY A 212 -3.38 7.50 -11.21
C GLY A 212 -4.37 6.44 -11.62
N ASN A 213 -5.18 6.00 -10.66
CA ASN A 213 -6.31 5.12 -10.93
C ASN A 213 -7.37 5.82 -11.78
N ILE A 214 -8.06 5.03 -12.61
CA ILE A 214 -9.15 5.50 -13.46
C ILE A 214 -10.47 5.34 -12.72
N ILE A 215 -11.34 6.35 -12.81
CA ILE A 215 -12.75 6.28 -12.42
C ILE A 215 -13.64 6.50 -13.65
N LYS A 216 -14.82 5.90 -13.65
CA LYS A 216 -15.82 6.08 -14.72
C LYS A 216 -16.49 7.44 -14.61
N VAL A 217 -16.96 7.97 -15.73
CA VAL A 217 -17.67 9.25 -15.79
C VAL A 217 -19.03 9.05 -16.46
N SER A 218 -20.04 9.64 -15.85
CA SER A 218 -21.37 9.93 -16.43
C SER A 218 -21.62 11.43 -16.47
N TYR A 219 -22.56 11.88 -17.30
CA TYR A 219 -23.00 13.27 -17.40
C TYR A 219 -24.51 13.36 -17.19
#